data_AF-A0A0W0W3H0-F1
#
_entry.id   AF-A0A0W0W3H0-F1
#
_cell.length_a   1.000
_cell.length_b   1.000
_cell.length_c   1.000
_cell.angle_alpha   90.00
_cell.angle_beta   90.00
_cell.angle_gamma   90.00
#
_symmetry.space_group_name_H-M   'P 1'
#
loop_
_entity.id
_entity.type
_entity.pdbx_description
1 polymer ?
#
loop_
_entity_poly.entity_id
_entity_poly.type
_entity_poly.pdbx_seq_one_letter_code
_entity_poly.pdbx_strand_id
1 'polypeptide(L)'
;MPALFSLFLLLLSTISYAQENLSFKLFISNNTDTIETREAYSRLTSSLQEELKSNIIDLLQKNQVKQGKFETILGVYQMRGTQTVTVDNSELISGHTLDENLIFPLAQHLAKKFNQESIAIFIQADEAPVGEAILLFALPRTITETVGLIQKKLPFTYAKAFSIHLSNTHADFASTRVTAVEWLGQQTDAELIRKAFPKDTVILAHGKAYLAYQDGSKRRL
;
A
#
# COMPACT_ATOMS: atom_id res chain seq x y z
N MET A 1 -38.25 15.26 36.80
CA MET A 1 -38.27 14.30 35.68
C MET A 1 -39.42 14.71 34.78
N PRO A 2 -39.14 15.14 33.55
CA PRO A 2 -38.98 14.19 32.44
C PRO A 2 -37.61 14.31 31.75
N ALA A 3 -37.20 13.20 31.14
CA ALA A 3 -35.91 13.03 30.48
C ALA A 3 -35.86 13.83 29.17
N LEU A 4 -34.82 14.65 29.04
CA LEU A 4 -34.40 15.18 27.75
C LEU A 4 -34.08 14.02 26.81
N PHE A 5 -34.85 13.88 25.73
CA PHE A 5 -34.43 13.19 24.53
C PHE A 5 -33.22 13.95 23.96
N SER A 6 -32.03 13.61 24.43
CA SER A 6 -30.79 14.02 23.78
C SER A 6 -30.68 13.21 22.50
N LEU A 7 -31.17 13.81 21.41
CA LEU A 7 -30.97 13.34 20.05
C LEU A 7 -29.47 13.49 19.73
N PHE A 8 -28.66 12.55 20.23
CA PHE A 8 -27.27 12.44 19.88
C PHE A 8 -27.20 11.96 18.43
N LEU A 9 -27.14 12.93 17.51
CA LEU A 9 -26.75 12.75 16.13
C LEU A 9 -25.36 12.10 16.11
N LEU A 10 -25.34 10.76 16.17
CA LEU A 10 -24.23 9.96 15.67
C LEU A 10 -24.19 10.20 14.16
N LEU A 11 -23.51 11.28 13.78
CA LEU A 11 -22.83 11.39 12.49
C LEU A 11 -21.81 10.25 12.44
N LEU A 12 -22.31 9.05 12.11
CA LEU A 12 -21.53 7.97 11.56
C LEU A 12 -20.97 8.52 10.24
N SER A 13 -19.76 9.09 10.32
CA SER A 13 -18.91 9.26 9.15
C SER A 13 -18.58 7.85 8.65
N THR A 14 -19.48 7.26 7.88
CA THR A 14 -19.11 6.22 6.95
C THR A 14 -18.11 6.87 6.00
N ILE A 15 -16.82 6.66 6.25
CA ILE A 15 -15.78 6.92 5.26
C ILE A 15 -16.11 5.96 4.14
N SER A 16 -16.93 6.42 3.20
CA SER A 16 -17.14 5.73 1.94
C SER A 16 -15.78 5.72 1.28
N TYR A 17 -15.11 4.56 1.32
CA TYR A 17 -14.12 4.22 0.32
C TYR A 17 -14.90 4.17 -1.00
N ALA A 18 -15.09 5.33 -1.63
CA ALA A 18 -15.47 5.37 -3.02
C ALA A 18 -14.31 4.69 -3.74
N GLN A 19 -14.57 3.49 -4.25
CA GLN A 19 -13.66 2.80 -5.15
C GLN A 19 -13.65 3.64 -6.43
N GLU A 20 -12.81 4.68 -6.45
CA GLU A 20 -12.46 5.36 -7.69
C GLU A 20 -12.06 4.27 -8.69
N ASN A 21 -12.56 4.33 -9.93
CA ASN A 21 -12.20 3.40 -11.01
C ASN A 21 -10.73 3.65 -11.44
N LEU A 22 -9.81 3.35 -10.53
CA LEU A 22 -8.36 3.40 -10.72
C LEU A 22 -7.92 2.00 -11.12
N SER A 23 -7.57 1.86 -12.39
CA SER A 23 -7.27 0.60 -13.04
C SER A 23 -5.85 0.10 -12.78
N PHE A 24 -4.95 0.91 -12.24
CA PHE A 24 -3.61 0.45 -11.87
C PHE A 24 -3.12 1.06 -10.56
N LYS A 25 -2.18 0.36 -9.92
CA LYS A 25 -1.38 0.84 -8.79
C LYS A 25 0.10 0.56 -9.01
N LEU A 26 0.95 1.54 -8.69
CA LEU A 26 2.40 1.40 -8.63
C LEU A 26 2.89 1.71 -7.22
N PHE A 27 3.67 0.82 -6.65
CA PHE A 27 4.25 0.96 -5.32
C PHE A 27 5.73 1.25 -5.47
N ILE A 28 6.09 2.52 -5.24
CA ILE A 28 7.45 3.03 -5.41
C ILE A 28 7.96 3.46 -4.05
N SER A 29 9.25 3.35 -3.82
CA SER A 29 9.94 3.81 -2.63
C SER A 29 11.28 4.43 -3.02
N ASN A 30 12.09 4.86 -2.06
CA ASN A 30 13.44 5.36 -2.34
C ASN A 30 14.51 4.68 -1.48
N ASN A 31 14.19 3.55 -0.86
CA ASN A 31 15.13 2.86 0.00
C ASN A 31 15.84 1.73 -0.75
N THR A 32 17.12 1.58 -0.42
CA THR A 32 18.05 0.68 -1.11
C THR A 32 18.71 -0.32 -0.16
N ASP A 33 18.44 -0.19 1.15
CA ASP A 33 19.02 -1.00 2.23
C ASP A 33 17.96 -1.40 3.26
N THR A 34 18.32 -2.25 4.21
CA THR A 34 17.42 -2.56 5.33
C THR A 34 17.27 -1.34 6.24
N ILE A 35 16.03 -0.93 6.52
CA ILE A 35 15.72 0.15 7.48
C ILE A 35 14.70 -0.30 8.51
N GLU A 36 14.78 0.27 9.69
CA GLU A 36 13.82 0.03 10.76
C GLU A 36 12.51 0.80 10.52
N THR A 37 11.39 0.27 11.03
CA THR A 37 10.05 0.87 10.86
C THR A 37 9.97 2.32 11.30
N ARG A 38 10.63 2.69 12.41
CA ARG A 38 10.65 4.07 12.91
C ARG A 38 11.43 5.01 11.99
N GLU A 39 12.54 4.53 11.43
CA GLU A 39 13.32 5.29 10.47
C GLU A 39 12.56 5.46 9.15
N ALA A 40 11.92 4.41 8.64
CA ALA A 40 11.05 4.47 7.48
C ALA A 40 9.96 5.53 7.68
N TYR A 41 9.30 5.55 8.84
CA TYR A 41 8.33 6.60 9.16
C TYR A 41 8.95 8.00 9.21
N SER A 42 10.12 8.15 9.83
CA SER A 42 10.79 9.45 9.87
C SER A 42 11.12 9.99 8.47
N ARG A 43 11.49 9.11 7.53
CA ARG A 43 11.73 9.47 6.12
C ARG A 43 10.43 9.83 5.41
N LEU A 44 9.37 9.05 5.66
CA LEU A 44 8.02 9.26 5.15
C LEU A 44 7.47 10.67 5.46
N THR A 45 7.78 11.21 6.65
CA THR A 45 7.31 12.53 7.09
C THR A 45 8.32 13.65 6.84
N SER A 46 9.37 13.39 6.06
CA SER A 46 10.46 14.35 5.77
C SER A 46 10.39 14.90 4.35
N SER A 47 11.26 15.86 4.05
CA SER A 47 11.44 16.38 2.69
C SER A 47 11.88 15.32 1.67
N LEU A 48 12.44 14.18 2.12
CA LEU A 48 12.80 13.07 1.23
C LEU A 48 11.58 12.45 0.56
N GLN A 49 10.43 12.41 1.24
CA GLN A 49 9.20 11.88 0.67
C GLN A 49 8.64 12.85 -0.39
N GLU A 50 8.68 14.16 -0.13
CA GLU A 50 8.28 15.17 -1.10
C GLU A 50 9.19 15.17 -2.34
N GLU A 51 10.50 14.98 -2.15
CA GLU A 51 11.44 14.81 -3.25
C GLU A 51 11.15 13.54 -4.08
N LEU A 52 10.87 12.41 -3.42
CA LEU A 52 10.46 11.17 -4.09
C LEU A 52 9.22 11.43 -4.95
N LYS A 53 8.17 12.02 -4.37
CA LYS A 53 6.93 12.33 -5.06
C LYS A 53 7.14 13.27 -6.24
N SER A 54 7.93 14.33 -6.08
CA SER A 54 8.26 15.27 -7.17
C SER A 54 8.98 14.56 -8.32
N ASN A 55 9.99 13.73 -8.02
CA ASN A 55 10.74 12.99 -9.03
C ASN A 55 9.86 11.98 -9.78
N ILE A 56 8.93 11.34 -9.08
CA ILE A 56 7.92 10.45 -9.69
C ILE A 56 7.04 11.25 -10.65
N ILE A 57 6.51 12.40 -10.21
CA ILE A 57 5.64 13.26 -11.02
C ILE A 57 6.34 13.67 -12.32
N ASP A 58 7.60 14.12 -12.23
CA ASP A 58 8.40 14.51 -13.40
C ASP A 58 8.55 13.36 -14.39
N LEU A 59 8.76 12.14 -13.88
CA LEU A 59 8.93 10.94 -14.70
C LEU A 59 7.62 10.54 -15.37
N LEU A 60 6.50 10.57 -14.67
CA LEU A 60 5.17 10.33 -15.26
C LEU A 60 4.89 11.33 -16.39
N GLN A 61 5.13 12.62 -16.16
CA GLN A 61 4.92 13.67 -17.15
C GLN A 61 5.80 13.49 -18.40
N LYS A 62 7.09 13.17 -18.22
CA LYS A 62 8.01 12.87 -19.34
C LYS A 62 7.57 11.68 -20.18
N ASN A 63 6.88 10.72 -19.57
CA ASN A 63 6.34 9.54 -20.24
C ASN A 63 4.88 9.72 -20.68
N GLN A 64 4.35 10.95 -20.63
CA GLN A 64 2.97 11.29 -21.02
C GLN A 64 1.90 10.49 -20.27
N VAL A 65 2.22 10.05 -19.05
CA VAL A 65 1.30 9.35 -18.16
C VAL A 65 0.54 10.40 -17.36
N LYS A 66 -0.78 10.44 -17.52
CA LYS A 66 -1.63 11.34 -16.73
C LYS A 66 -1.46 11.02 -15.25
N GLN A 67 -1.26 12.07 -14.45
CA GLN A 67 -1.12 11.94 -13.01
C GLN A 67 -2.39 11.31 -12.42
N GLY A 68 -2.18 10.30 -11.57
CA GLY A 68 -3.20 9.66 -10.78
C GLY A 68 -3.29 10.25 -9.37
N LYS A 69 -3.89 9.48 -8.46
CA LYS A 69 -3.86 9.72 -7.03
C LYS A 69 -2.54 9.27 -6.44
N PHE A 70 -2.04 10.07 -5.50
CA PHE A 70 -0.82 9.82 -4.74
C PHE A 70 -1.19 9.57 -3.29
N GLU A 71 -0.66 8.50 -2.72
CA GLU A 71 -0.82 8.17 -1.31
C GLU A 71 0.52 7.73 -0.73
N THR A 72 0.86 8.33 0.41
CA THR A 72 2.07 8.00 1.13
C THR A 72 1.80 6.85 2.09
N ILE A 73 2.56 5.76 1.95
CA ILE A 73 2.34 4.49 2.65
C ILE A 73 3.67 3.94 3.20
N LEU A 74 3.61 3.05 4.19
CA LEU A 74 4.78 2.24 4.55
C LEU A 74 4.70 0.90 3.83
N GLY A 75 5.71 0.58 3.03
CA GLY A 75 5.85 -0.74 2.42
C GLY A 75 6.60 -1.68 3.35
N VAL A 76 6.15 -2.92 3.49
CA VAL A 76 6.89 -3.99 4.17
C VAL A 76 7.14 -5.07 3.15
N TYR A 77 8.40 -5.47 2.94
CA TYR A 77 8.73 -6.51 1.98
C TYR A 77 9.98 -7.30 2.35
N GLN A 78 10.08 -8.53 1.82
CA GLN A 78 11.24 -9.38 1.91
C GLN A 78 12.16 -9.15 0.71
N MET A 79 13.40 -8.72 0.96
CA MET A 79 14.41 -8.52 -0.10
C MET A 79 14.79 -9.86 -0.75
N ARG A 80 14.94 -9.92 -2.09
CA ARG A 80 15.23 -11.18 -2.80
C ARG A 80 16.61 -11.73 -2.43
N GLY A 81 17.61 -10.87 -2.35
CA GLY A 81 19.00 -11.27 -2.14
C GLY A 81 19.30 -11.76 -0.72
N THR A 82 18.87 -11.02 0.30
CA THR A 82 19.19 -11.31 1.71
C THR A 82 18.10 -12.10 2.43
N GLN A 83 16.89 -12.17 1.86
CA GLN A 83 15.71 -12.72 2.52
C GLN A 83 15.29 -11.97 3.80
N THR A 84 15.88 -10.80 4.08
CA THR A 84 15.51 -9.95 5.22
C THR A 84 14.18 -9.24 4.94
N VAL A 85 13.31 -9.19 5.94
CA VAL A 85 12.10 -8.34 5.91
C VAL A 85 12.50 -6.93 6.32
N THR A 86 12.20 -5.95 5.47
CA THR A 86 12.44 -4.54 5.70
C THR A 86 11.14 -3.74 5.60
N VAL A 87 11.15 -2.53 6.13
CA VAL A 87 10.10 -1.53 5.93
C VAL A 87 10.64 -0.43 5.02
N ASP A 88 9.77 0.34 4.40
CA ASP A 88 10.13 1.37 3.44
C ASP A 88 9.15 2.55 3.46
N ASN A 89 9.66 3.77 3.25
CA ASN A 89 8.81 4.92 2.95
C ASN A 89 8.44 4.86 1.47
N SER A 90 7.16 4.73 1.19
CA SER A 90 6.67 4.42 -0.14
C SER A 90 5.61 5.41 -0.58
N GLU A 91 5.53 5.62 -1.88
CA GLU A 91 4.48 6.33 -2.57
C GLU A 91 3.70 5.34 -3.42
N LEU A 92 2.40 5.24 -3.15
CA LEU A 92 1.42 4.54 -3.95
C LEU A 92 0.86 5.52 -4.98
N ILE A 93 0.98 5.17 -6.25
CA ILE A 93 0.35 5.89 -7.35
C ILE A 93 -0.79 5.03 -7.87
N SER A 94 -2.00 5.58 -7.91
CA SER A 94 -3.16 4.90 -8.47
C SER A 94 -3.75 5.72 -9.60
N GLY A 95 -3.99 5.14 -10.78
CA GLY A 95 -4.43 5.88 -11.97
C GLY A 95 -5.44 5.13 -12.83
N HIS A 96 -6.02 5.82 -13.81
CA HIS A 96 -6.87 5.19 -14.82
C HIS A 96 -6.07 4.33 -15.79
N THR A 97 -6.75 3.46 -16.54
CA THR A 97 -6.17 2.44 -17.42
C THR A 97 -4.91 2.90 -18.16
N LEU A 98 -3.82 2.18 -17.90
CA LEU A 98 -2.55 2.29 -18.60
C LEU A 98 -2.29 0.95 -19.30
N ASP A 99 -1.88 1.01 -20.56
CA ASP A 99 -1.52 -0.20 -21.32
C ASP A 99 -0.38 -0.95 -20.61
N GLU A 100 -0.45 -2.29 -20.58
CA GLU A 100 0.65 -3.14 -20.11
C GLU A 100 1.97 -2.82 -20.83
N ASN A 101 1.90 -2.45 -22.12
CA ASN A 101 3.05 -2.02 -22.92
C ASN A 101 3.70 -0.71 -22.42
N LEU A 102 2.98 0.09 -21.63
CA LEU A 102 3.48 1.30 -20.99
C LEU A 102 3.85 1.08 -19.52
N ILE A 103 3.05 0.30 -18.79
CA ILE A 103 3.22 0.15 -17.33
C ILE A 103 4.52 -0.57 -16.96
N PHE A 104 4.90 -1.62 -17.69
CA PHE A 104 6.11 -2.38 -17.38
C PHE A 104 7.39 -1.60 -17.72
N PRO A 105 7.51 -0.95 -18.90
CA PRO A 105 8.66 -0.07 -19.16
C PRO A 105 8.74 1.12 -18.20
N LEU A 106 7.60 1.72 -17.84
CA LEU A 106 7.54 2.79 -16.85
C LEU A 106 8.04 2.31 -15.48
N ALA A 107 7.55 1.17 -15.00
CA ALA A 107 7.98 0.57 -13.75
C ALA A 107 9.47 0.20 -13.77
N GLN A 108 9.98 -0.32 -14.88
CA GLN A 108 11.42 -0.56 -15.04
C GLN A 108 12.23 0.75 -14.95
N HIS A 109 11.75 1.82 -15.59
CA HIS A 109 12.40 3.13 -15.54
C HIS A 109 12.41 3.68 -14.11
N LEU A 110 11.28 3.61 -13.41
CA LEU A 110 11.15 3.99 -12.00
C LEU A 110 12.10 3.18 -11.12
N ALA A 111 12.12 1.85 -11.28
CA ALA A 111 13.02 0.97 -10.54
C ALA A 111 14.49 1.38 -10.72
N LYS A 112 14.93 1.63 -11.96
CA LYS A 112 16.30 2.11 -12.24
C LYS A 112 16.56 3.50 -11.65
N LYS A 113 15.62 4.43 -11.80
CA LYS A 113 15.76 5.82 -11.35
C LYS A 113 15.93 5.91 -9.83
N PHE A 114 15.23 5.07 -9.08
CA PHE A 114 15.27 5.03 -7.62
C PHE A 114 16.12 3.89 -7.06
N ASN A 115 16.93 3.24 -7.91
CA ASN A 115 17.82 2.12 -7.56
C ASN A 115 17.10 0.99 -6.79
N GLN A 116 15.85 0.70 -7.16
CA GLN A 116 15.07 -0.35 -6.54
C GLN A 116 15.33 -1.70 -7.20
N GLU A 117 15.19 -2.77 -6.42
CA GLU A 117 15.18 -4.11 -6.98
C GLU A 117 14.01 -4.30 -7.96
N SER A 118 12.81 -3.87 -7.54
CA SER A 118 11.58 -3.99 -8.32
C SER A 118 10.51 -3.02 -7.85
N ILE A 119 9.58 -2.71 -8.74
CA ILE A 119 8.32 -2.00 -8.46
C ILE A 119 7.19 -3.02 -8.38
N ALA A 120 6.37 -2.95 -7.33
CA ALA A 120 5.14 -3.73 -7.29
C ALA A 120 4.04 -3.02 -8.08
N ILE A 121 3.30 -3.80 -8.86
CA ILE A 121 2.27 -3.33 -9.79
C ILE A 121 0.99 -4.12 -9.53
N PHE A 122 -0.13 -3.42 -9.43
CA PHE A 122 -1.45 -4.02 -9.56
C PHE A 122 -2.16 -3.44 -10.78
N ILE A 123 -2.80 -4.29 -11.57
CA ILE A 123 -3.60 -3.92 -12.75
C ILE A 123 -4.98 -4.54 -12.57
N GLN A 124 -6.01 -3.70 -12.44
CA GLN A 124 -7.39 -4.14 -12.35
C GLN A 124 -7.78 -4.90 -13.62
N ALA A 125 -8.42 -6.04 -13.43
CA ALA A 125 -9.00 -6.83 -14.50
C ALA A 125 -10.17 -7.63 -13.91
N ASP A 126 -11.40 -7.23 -14.23
CA ASP A 126 -12.61 -7.75 -13.57
C ASP A 126 -12.80 -9.27 -13.79
N GLU A 127 -12.29 -9.80 -14.91
CA GLU A 127 -12.31 -11.25 -15.21
C GLU A 127 -11.12 -12.03 -14.61
N ALA A 128 -10.19 -11.34 -13.93
CA ALA A 128 -9.05 -12.00 -13.30
C ALA A 128 -9.41 -12.51 -11.89
N PRO A 129 -8.63 -13.46 -11.34
CA PRO A 129 -8.70 -13.79 -9.92
C PRO A 129 -8.44 -12.55 -9.04
N VAL A 130 -8.81 -12.63 -7.76
CA VAL A 130 -8.45 -11.61 -6.76
C VAL A 130 -6.94 -11.42 -6.76
N GLY A 131 -6.50 -10.21 -7.11
CA GLY A 131 -5.09 -9.84 -7.16
C GLY A 131 -4.65 -8.93 -6.01
N GLU A 132 -5.60 -8.53 -5.16
CA GLU A 132 -5.38 -7.63 -4.04
C GLU A 132 -6.41 -7.87 -2.94
N ALA A 133 -5.97 -7.83 -1.69
CA ALA A 133 -6.83 -7.78 -0.52
C ALA A 133 -6.43 -6.64 0.40
N ILE A 134 -7.42 -5.87 0.84
CA ILE A 134 -7.25 -4.73 1.76
C ILE A 134 -8.04 -5.01 3.04
N LEU A 135 -7.35 -5.02 4.18
CA LEU A 135 -7.95 -5.03 5.51
C LEU A 135 -8.10 -3.60 6.02
N LEU A 136 -9.33 -3.11 6.09
CA LEU A 136 -9.69 -1.83 6.70
C LEU A 136 -10.00 -2.02 8.18
N PHE A 137 -9.28 -1.31 9.05
CA PHE A 137 -9.50 -1.39 10.48
C PHE A 137 -10.73 -0.58 10.90
N ALA A 138 -11.66 -1.22 11.61
CA ALA A 138 -12.83 -0.53 12.16
C ALA A 138 -12.43 0.47 13.27
N LEU A 139 -11.36 0.16 14.00
CA LEU A 139 -10.72 1.06 14.95
C LEU A 139 -9.25 1.22 14.54
N PRO A 140 -8.79 2.43 14.17
CA PRO A 140 -7.40 2.66 13.76
C PRO A 140 -6.40 2.23 14.85
N ARG A 141 -5.28 1.62 14.43
CA ARG A 141 -4.27 1.03 15.32
C ARG A 141 -2.92 1.74 15.15
N THR A 142 -2.01 1.68 16.11
CA THR A 142 -0.64 2.15 15.86
C THR A 142 0.08 1.25 14.85
N ILE A 143 1.19 1.74 14.28
CA ILE A 143 2.04 0.94 13.37
C ILE A 143 2.53 -0.33 14.09
N THR A 144 3.08 -0.19 15.30
CA THR A 144 3.60 -1.32 16.09
C THR A 144 2.53 -2.36 16.40
N GLU A 145 1.33 -1.93 16.80
CA GLU A 145 0.21 -2.84 17.06
C GLU A 145 -0.21 -3.58 15.78
N THR A 146 -0.26 -2.87 14.65
CA THR A 146 -0.63 -3.44 13.35
C THR A 146 0.34 -4.54 12.94
N VAL A 147 1.64 -4.26 12.93
CA VAL A 147 2.68 -5.24 12.56
C VAL A 147 2.64 -6.45 13.49
N GLY A 148 2.55 -6.22 14.80
CA GLY A 148 2.45 -7.31 15.77
C GLY A 148 1.20 -8.18 15.61
N LEU A 149 0.06 -7.58 15.26
CA LEU A 149 -1.18 -8.32 15.02
C LEU A 149 -1.11 -9.18 13.76
N ILE A 150 -0.53 -8.66 12.66
CA ILE A 150 -0.32 -9.42 11.42
C ILE A 150 0.55 -10.64 11.73
N GLN A 151 1.70 -10.43 12.37
CA GLN A 151 2.63 -11.51 12.72
C GLN A 151 2.02 -12.56 13.66
N LYS A 152 1.13 -12.13 14.57
CA LYS A 152 0.50 -13.02 15.55
C LYS A 152 -0.69 -13.80 14.99
N LYS A 153 -1.49 -13.19 14.12
CA LYS A 153 -2.81 -13.71 13.73
C LYS A 153 -2.83 -14.35 12.35
N LEU A 154 -1.89 -14.02 11.47
CA LEU A 154 -1.80 -14.55 10.11
C LEU A 154 -0.55 -15.44 9.96
N PRO A 155 -0.53 -16.38 8.99
CA PRO A 155 0.65 -17.13 8.64
C PRO A 155 1.83 -16.20 8.30
N PHE A 156 3.05 -16.67 8.57
CA PHE A 156 4.26 -15.87 8.41
C PHE A 156 4.45 -15.28 7.00
N THR A 157 3.84 -15.89 5.98
CA THR A 157 3.88 -15.40 4.59
C THR A 157 3.25 -14.02 4.43
N TYR A 158 2.22 -13.69 5.22
CA TYR A 158 1.56 -12.38 5.20
C TYR A 158 2.42 -11.26 5.78
N ALA A 159 3.43 -11.61 6.57
CA ALA A 159 4.38 -10.66 7.14
C ALA A 159 5.56 -10.34 6.19
N LYS A 160 5.59 -10.95 4.99
CA LYS A 160 6.70 -10.81 4.04
C LYS A 160 6.48 -9.76 2.96
N ALA A 161 5.26 -9.32 2.71
CA ALA A 161 4.95 -8.36 1.67
C ALA A 161 3.56 -7.74 1.91
N PHE A 162 3.50 -6.48 2.36
CA PHE A 162 2.24 -5.73 2.52
C PHE A 162 2.51 -4.22 2.61
N SER A 163 1.48 -3.42 2.35
CA SER A 163 1.50 -1.97 2.52
C SER A 163 0.66 -1.56 3.72
N ILE A 164 1.08 -0.51 4.42
CA ILE A 164 0.40 0.08 5.58
C ILE A 164 -0.06 1.49 5.20
N HIS A 165 -1.36 1.71 5.25
CA HIS A 165 -1.99 3.01 4.98
C HIS A 165 -2.19 3.77 6.28
N LEU A 166 -1.81 5.04 6.31
CA LEU A 166 -1.81 5.86 7.52
C LEU A 166 -2.93 6.92 7.46
N SER A 167 -3.57 7.19 8.60
CA SER A 167 -4.65 8.19 8.68
C SER A 167 -4.13 9.63 8.64
N ASN A 168 -2.93 9.87 9.18
CA ASN A 168 -2.34 11.19 9.31
C ASN A 168 -0.81 11.08 9.52
N THR A 169 -0.04 11.50 8.53
CA THR A 169 1.43 11.50 8.56
C THR A 169 2.02 12.69 9.32
N HIS A 170 1.22 13.67 9.78
CA HIS A 170 1.68 14.78 10.62
C HIS A 170 1.79 14.44 12.11
N ALA A 171 1.29 13.28 12.52
CA ALA A 171 1.43 12.77 13.88
C ALA A 171 2.86 12.26 14.14
N ASP A 172 3.25 12.09 15.39
CA ASP A 172 4.49 11.37 15.69
C ASP A 172 4.32 9.85 15.49
N PHE A 173 5.43 9.11 15.41
CA PHE A 173 5.40 7.66 15.18
C PHE A 173 4.52 6.89 16.17
N ALA A 174 4.47 7.34 17.43
CA ALA A 174 3.72 6.66 18.49
C ALA A 174 2.20 6.90 18.41
N SER A 175 1.78 8.06 17.91
CA SER A 175 0.36 8.43 17.83
C SER A 175 -0.24 8.25 16.44
N THR A 176 0.58 8.13 15.39
CA THR A 176 0.09 7.86 14.03
C THR A 176 -0.71 6.57 13.98
N ARG A 177 -1.78 6.57 13.18
CA ARG A 177 -2.71 5.44 13.09
C ARG A 177 -2.73 4.85 11.71
N VAL A 178 -2.84 3.53 11.68
CA VAL A 178 -3.05 2.71 10.50
C VAL A 178 -4.55 2.58 10.26
N THR A 179 -4.97 2.92 9.06
CA THR A 179 -6.35 2.77 8.57
C THR A 179 -6.53 1.46 7.84
N ALA A 180 -5.51 1.03 7.09
CA ALA A 180 -5.59 -0.17 6.27
C ALA A 180 -4.26 -0.89 6.14
N VAL A 181 -4.35 -2.18 5.83
CA VAL A 181 -3.23 -3.01 5.38
C VAL A 181 -3.61 -3.64 4.05
N GLU A 182 -2.70 -3.60 3.08
CA GLU A 182 -2.93 -4.07 1.73
C GLU A 182 -1.91 -5.15 1.33
N TRP A 183 -2.40 -6.27 0.81
CA TRP A 183 -1.61 -7.35 0.24
C TRP A 183 -1.89 -7.46 -1.25
N LEU A 184 -0.82 -7.58 -2.04
CA LEU A 184 -0.90 -7.85 -3.47
C LEU A 184 -0.58 -9.32 -3.76
N GLY A 185 -1.29 -9.90 -4.72
CA GLY A 185 -1.06 -11.24 -5.21
C GLY A 185 -2.21 -12.20 -4.95
N GLN A 186 -2.30 -13.21 -5.81
CA GLN A 186 -3.41 -14.17 -5.83
C GLN A 186 -3.34 -15.20 -4.71
N GLN A 187 -2.21 -15.26 -3.99
CA GLN A 187 -2.00 -16.17 -2.86
C GLN A 187 -2.64 -15.65 -1.56
N THR A 188 -3.22 -14.45 -1.57
CA THR A 188 -3.85 -13.86 -0.39
C THR A 188 -5.23 -14.49 -0.15
N ASP A 189 -5.33 -15.34 0.87
CA ASP A 189 -6.58 -15.91 1.35
C ASP A 189 -7.37 -14.86 2.19
N ALA A 190 -8.46 -14.37 1.60
CA ALA A 190 -9.35 -13.38 2.22
C ALA A 190 -10.15 -13.94 3.40
N GLU A 191 -10.53 -15.22 3.36
CA GLU A 191 -11.30 -15.84 4.43
C GLU A 191 -10.44 -16.00 5.68
N LEU A 192 -9.16 -16.33 5.49
CA LEU A 192 -8.19 -16.33 6.55
C LEU A 192 -8.04 -14.94 7.20
N ILE A 193 -7.98 -13.86 6.42
CA ILE A 193 -7.95 -12.49 6.95
C ILE A 193 -9.24 -12.19 7.73
N ARG A 194 -10.42 -12.47 7.17
CA ARG A 194 -11.72 -12.25 7.83
C ARG A 194 -11.82 -12.98 9.16
N LYS A 195 -11.35 -14.23 9.21
CA LYS A 195 -11.33 -15.03 10.44
C LYS A 195 -10.37 -14.46 11.49
N ALA A 196 -9.21 -13.95 11.08
CA ALA A 196 -8.24 -13.33 11.98
C ALA A 196 -8.70 -11.96 12.53
N PHE A 197 -9.50 -11.23 11.73
CA PHE A 197 -9.96 -9.87 11.99
C PHE A 197 -11.48 -9.72 11.81
N PRO A 198 -12.30 -10.40 12.64
CA PRO A 198 -13.75 -10.53 12.42
C PRO A 198 -14.55 -9.23 12.63
N LYS A 199 -13.93 -8.19 13.18
CA LYS A 199 -14.56 -6.87 13.40
C LYS A 199 -14.14 -5.82 12.36
N ASP A 200 -13.19 -6.17 11.52
CA ASP A 200 -12.60 -5.29 10.51
C ASP A 200 -13.16 -5.68 9.13
N THR A 201 -13.03 -4.81 8.14
CA THR A 201 -13.59 -5.03 6.80
C THR A 201 -12.49 -5.51 5.85
N VAL A 202 -12.79 -6.55 5.04
CA VAL A 202 -11.88 -7.04 4.00
C VAL A 202 -12.45 -6.73 2.63
N ILE A 203 -11.78 -5.84 1.90
CA ILE A 203 -12.07 -5.48 0.51
C ILE A 203 -11.16 -6.30 -0.40
N LEU A 204 -11.70 -6.76 -1.52
CA LEU A 204 -10.97 -7.53 -2.53
C LEU A 204 -11.05 -6.80 -3.88
N ALA A 205 -9.94 -6.81 -4.62
CA ALA A 205 -9.93 -6.30 -5.99
C ALA A 205 -9.45 -7.39 -6.97
N HIS A 206 -10.19 -7.52 -8.07
CA HIS A 206 -9.88 -8.44 -9.16
C HIS A 206 -8.82 -7.83 -10.06
N GLY A 207 -7.75 -8.57 -10.33
CA GLY A 207 -6.65 -8.04 -11.10
C GLY A 207 -5.42 -8.93 -11.16
N LYS A 208 -4.39 -8.38 -11.79
CA LYS A 208 -3.09 -9.01 -11.93
C LYS A 208 -2.07 -8.22 -11.12
N ALA A 209 -1.33 -8.92 -10.28
CA ALA A 209 -0.26 -8.35 -9.48
C ALA A 209 1.11 -8.85 -9.98
N TYR A 210 2.09 -7.94 -10.04
CA TYR A 210 3.43 -8.22 -10.54
C TYR A 210 4.50 -7.51 -9.70
N LEU A 211 5.70 -8.06 -9.74
CA LEU A 211 6.94 -7.31 -9.55
C LEU A 211 7.60 -7.09 -10.91
N ALA A 212 7.89 -5.83 -11.24
CA ALA A 212 8.70 -5.46 -12.39
C ALA A 212 10.10 -5.07 -11.92
N TYR A 213 11.10 -5.86 -12.30
CA TYR A 213 12.48 -5.69 -11.85
C TYR A 213 13.21 -4.65 -12.71
N GLN A 214 14.23 -4.02 -12.14
CA GLN A 214 15.08 -3.07 -12.87
C GLN A 214 15.77 -3.70 -14.11
N ASP A 215 16.04 -5.01 -14.09
CA ASP A 215 16.62 -5.75 -15.23
C ASP A 215 15.62 -5.99 -16.38
N GLY A 216 14.34 -5.64 -16.20
CA GLY A 216 13.27 -5.82 -17.18
C GLY A 216 12.53 -7.15 -17.05
N SER A 217 12.99 -8.05 -16.19
CA SER A 217 12.22 -9.26 -15.86
C SER A 217 10.97 -8.90 -15.06
N LYS A 218 9.96 -9.78 -15.10
CA LYS A 218 8.72 -9.63 -14.34
C LYS A 218 8.32 -10.94 -13.68
N ARG A 219 7.78 -10.86 -12.47
CA ARG A 219 7.26 -11.99 -11.70
C ARG A 219 5.80 -11.73 -11.32
N ARG A 220 4.92 -12.70 -11.58
CA ARG A 220 3.54 -12.65 -11.11
C ARG A 220 3.47 -12.96 -9.61
N LEU A 221 2.60 -12.26 -8.90
CA LEU A 221 2.33 -12.43 -7.45
C LEU A 221 1.06 -13.25 -7.21
#